data_AF-A0A967AJ00-F1
#
_entry.id   AF-A0A967AJ00-F1
#
_cell.length_a   1.000
_cell.length_b   1.000
_cell.length_c   1.000
_cell.angle_alpha   90.00
_cell.angle_beta   90.00
_cell.angle_gamma   90.00
#
_symmetry.space_group_name_H-M   'P 1'
#
loop_
_entity.id
_entity.type
_entity.pdbx_description
1 polymer ?
#
loop_
_entity_poly.entity_id
_entity_poly.type
_entity_poly.pdbx_seq_one_letter_code
_entity_poly.pdbx_strand_id
1 'polypeptide(L)'
;MANSFRKWGVYVDTAGAGAVIPDGTDVRIRKIRWVAVAGQAAHRAVVQDSAGNPFWEGVCTGANYAESEDFVLGDKKFYTLNGLKVPTLGSGVLYIYY
;
A
#
# COMPACT_ATOMS: atom_id res chain seq x y z
N MET A 1 6.18 13.00 -8.32
CA MET A 1 6.36 13.15 -6.85
C MET A 1 6.97 11.85 -6.33
N ALA A 2 7.81 11.91 -5.29
CA ALA A 2 8.59 10.77 -4.80
C ALA A 2 7.98 10.18 -3.52
N ASN A 3 8.10 8.87 -3.34
CA ASN A 3 7.69 8.16 -2.13
C ASN A 3 8.25 8.83 -0.88
N SER A 4 7.43 9.03 0.16
CA SER A 4 7.83 9.77 1.37
C SER A 4 7.53 8.99 2.63
N PHE A 5 8.54 8.88 3.49
CA PHE A 5 8.46 8.29 4.81
C PHE A 5 8.12 9.38 5.83
N ARG A 6 7.02 9.22 6.58
CA ARG A 6 6.67 10.11 7.69
C ARG A 6 6.56 9.32 8.98
N LYS A 7 6.61 10.05 10.11
CA LYS A 7 6.46 9.52 11.48
C LYS A 7 5.24 8.60 11.67
N TRP A 8 4.21 8.73 10.83
CA TRP A 8 2.92 8.06 10.96
C TRP A 8 2.57 7.11 9.81
N GLY A 9 3.45 6.94 8.81
CA GLY A 9 3.13 6.13 7.65
C GLY A 9 4.04 6.32 6.46
N VAL A 10 3.82 5.49 5.44
CA VAL A 10 4.46 5.58 4.12
C VAL A 10 3.40 5.95 3.10
N TYR A 11 3.74 6.90 2.24
CA TYR A 11 2.90 7.35 1.14
C TYR A 11 3.57 6.98 -0.17
N VAL A 12 2.84 6.23 -1.00
CA VAL A 12 3.30 5.81 -2.33
C VAL A 12 2.47 6.56 -3.35
N ASP A 13 3.12 7.46 -4.10
CA ASP A 13 2.51 8.36 -5.09
C ASP A 13 3.13 8.18 -6.49
N THR A 14 3.96 7.14 -6.66
CA THR A 14 4.55 6.83 -7.96
C THR A 14 3.66 5.85 -8.70
N ALA A 15 3.03 6.30 -9.78
CA ALA A 15 2.55 5.40 -10.81
C ALA A 15 3.75 4.73 -11.48
N GLY A 16 4.01 3.48 -11.13
CA GLY A 16 5.19 2.75 -11.61
C GLY A 16 5.71 1.78 -10.56
N ALA A 17 5.96 0.54 -11.01
CA ALA A 17 6.26 -0.66 -10.25
C ALA A 17 7.60 -0.64 -9.48
N GLY A 18 7.82 0.38 -8.65
CA GLY A 18 9.01 0.51 -7.80
C GLY A 18 8.85 -0.25 -6.50
N ALA A 19 9.91 -0.95 -6.08
CA ALA A 19 10.06 -1.31 -4.67
C ALA A 19 10.05 -0.03 -3.84
N VAL A 20 9.14 0.06 -2.87
CA VAL A 20 8.98 1.24 -2.01
C VAL A 20 9.92 1.12 -0.82
N ILE A 21 10.08 -0.09 -0.30
CA ILE A 21 10.97 -0.42 0.79
C ILE A 21 11.76 -1.68 0.41
N PRO A 22 13.10 -1.65 0.48
CA PRO A 22 13.93 -2.77 0.08
C PRO A 22 13.75 -3.99 0.97
N ASP A 23 14.18 -5.14 0.45
CA ASP A 23 14.25 -6.42 1.15
C ASP A 23 15.08 -6.32 2.45
N GLY A 24 14.76 -7.17 3.43
CA GLY A 24 15.44 -7.17 4.74
C GLY A 24 15.05 -6.02 5.67
N THR A 25 14.10 -5.16 5.27
CA THR A 25 13.53 -4.12 6.14
C THR A 25 12.13 -4.53 6.59
N ASP A 26 11.92 -4.59 7.91
CA ASP A 26 10.61 -4.88 8.48
C ASP A 26 9.71 -3.65 8.44
N VAL A 27 8.58 -3.80 7.76
CA VAL A 27 7.55 -2.78 7.59
C VAL A 27 6.37 -3.16 8.47
N ARG A 28 6.08 -2.37 9.48
CA ARG A 28 4.85 -2.56 10.26
C ARG A 28 3.67 -2.03 9.43
N ILE A 29 2.55 -2.72 9.42
CA ILE A 29 1.38 -2.29 8.66
C ILE A 29 0.18 -2.52 9.53
N ARG A 30 -0.42 -1.44 10.02
CA ARG A 30 -1.70 -1.47 10.70
C ARG A 30 -2.84 -1.36 9.71
N LYS A 31 -2.75 -0.48 8.72
CA LYS A 31 -3.86 -0.23 7.79
C LYS A 31 -3.37 0.31 6.46
N ILE A 32 -4.07 -0.02 5.39
CA ILE A 32 -3.79 0.48 4.04
C ILE A 32 -5.02 1.24 3.54
N ARG A 33 -4.81 2.45 3.01
CA ARG A 33 -5.83 3.21 2.28
C ARG A 33 -5.24 3.60 0.94
N TRP A 34 -5.94 3.34 -0.14
CA TRP A 34 -5.60 3.81 -1.47
C TRP A 34 -6.64 4.82 -1.92
N VAL A 35 -6.22 6.02 -2.29
CA VAL A 35 -7.09 7.05 -2.87
C VAL A 35 -6.81 7.11 -4.36
N ALA A 36 -7.74 6.63 -5.17
CA ALA A 36 -7.65 6.64 -6.63
C ALA A 36 -7.91 8.05 -7.18
N VAL A 37 -7.38 8.34 -8.37
CA VAL A 37 -7.70 9.59 -9.08
C VAL A 37 -9.14 9.53 -9.59
N ALA A 38 -9.93 10.56 -9.28
CA ALA A 38 -11.33 10.64 -9.68
C ALA A 38 -11.49 10.57 -11.21
N GLY A 39 -12.56 9.90 -11.67
CA GLY A 39 -12.93 9.81 -13.09
C GLY A 39 -12.13 8.81 -13.93
N GLN A 40 -11.27 8.00 -13.30
CA GLN A 40 -10.55 6.93 -13.97
C GLN A 40 -11.36 5.62 -14.03
N ALA A 41 -11.11 4.81 -15.07
CA ALA A 41 -11.65 3.45 -15.17
C ALA A 41 -11.16 2.58 -14.00
N ALA A 42 -11.79 1.42 -13.79
CA ALA A 42 -11.44 0.51 -12.70
C ALA A 42 -9.93 0.23 -12.65
N HIS A 43 -9.28 0.61 -11.54
CA HIS A 43 -7.85 0.39 -11.32
C HIS A 43 -7.65 -0.53 -10.11
N ARG A 44 -6.50 -1.20 -10.08
CA ARG A 44 -6.13 -2.17 -9.04
C ARG A 44 -4.81 -1.82 -8.39
N ALA A 45 -4.78 -1.65 -7.08
CA ALA A 45 -3.54 -1.55 -6.31
C ALA A 45 -3.26 -2.88 -5.61
N VAL A 46 -2.08 -3.45 -5.86
CA VAL A 46 -1.58 -4.64 -5.16
C VAL A 46 -0.37 -4.23 -4.34
N VAL A 47 -0.38 -4.57 -3.06
CA VAL A 47 0.76 -4.47 -2.14
C VAL A 47 1.34 -5.87 -1.98
N GLN A 48 2.66 -5.96 -2.14
CA GLN A 48 3.42 -7.20 -2.04
C GLN A 48 4.58 -7.05 -1.06
N ASP A 49 5.05 -8.18 -0.54
CA ASP A 49 6.34 -8.26 0.16
C ASP A 49 7.53 -8.11 -0.81
N SER A 50 8.74 -8.17 -0.27
CA SER A 50 9.98 -8.16 -1.06
C SER A 50 10.13 -9.37 -1.99
N ALA A 51 9.50 -10.50 -1.69
CA ALA A 51 9.50 -11.72 -2.51
C ALA A 51 8.46 -11.68 -3.65
N GLY A 52 7.54 -10.72 -3.64
CA GLY A 52 6.47 -10.58 -4.63
C GLY A 52 5.17 -11.30 -4.24
N ASN A 53 5.06 -11.81 -3.03
CA ASN A 53 3.82 -12.40 -2.53
C ASN A 53 2.79 -11.30 -2.25
N PRO A 54 1.54 -11.43 -2.72
CA PRO A 54 0.50 -10.45 -2.45
C PRO A 54 0.12 -10.44 -0.97
N PHE A 55 0.15 -9.25 -0.37
CA PHE A 55 -0.29 -8.99 1.00
C PHE A 55 -1.69 -8.36 1.04
N TRP A 56 -1.94 -7.38 0.15
CA TRP A 56 -3.23 -6.70 0.06
C TRP A 56 -3.54 -6.33 -1.39
N GLU A 57 -4.82 -6.35 -1.73
CA GLU A 57 -5.33 -5.92 -3.02
C GLU A 57 -6.55 -5.03 -2.82
N GLY A 58 -6.58 -3.89 -3.51
CA GLY A 58 -7.71 -2.98 -3.56
C GLY A 58 -8.09 -2.69 -5.00
N VAL A 59 -9.39 -2.73 -5.28
CA VAL A 59 -9.97 -2.34 -6.57
C VAL A 59 -10.92 -1.17 -6.34
N CYS A 60 -10.71 -0.07 -7.04
CA CYS A 60 -11.61 1.08 -7.02
C CYS A 60 -12.45 1.07 -8.30
N THR A 61 -13.77 1.04 -8.16
CA THR A 61 -14.72 1.26 -9.26
C THR A 61 -15.72 2.35 -8.86
N GLY A 62 -15.71 3.48 -9.55
CA GLY A 62 -16.59 4.62 -9.27
C GLY A 62 -16.26 5.42 -7.99
N ALA A 63 -15.99 4.76 -6.86
CA ALA A 63 -15.59 5.37 -5.60
C ALA A 63 -14.10 5.74 -5.59
N ASN A 64 -13.78 6.95 -5.11
CA ASN A 64 -12.43 7.55 -5.17
C ASN A 64 -11.38 6.90 -4.24
N TYR A 65 -11.71 5.81 -3.52
CA TYR A 65 -10.74 5.15 -2.63
C TYR A 65 -11.11 3.69 -2.31
N ALA A 66 -10.11 2.90 -1.92
CA ALA A 66 -10.21 1.56 -1.34
C ALA A 66 -9.43 1.54 -0.01
N GLU A 67 -9.89 0.78 0.96
CA GLU A 67 -9.29 0.74 2.29
C GLU A 67 -9.34 -0.67 2.86
N SER A 68 -8.27 -1.08 3.55
CA SER A 68 -8.23 -2.33 4.29
C SER A 68 -8.92 -2.18 5.65
N GLU A 69 -9.35 -3.30 6.22
CA GLU A 69 -9.55 -3.38 7.67
C GLU A 69 -8.21 -3.19 8.40
N ASP A 70 -8.24 -2.97 9.72
CA ASP A 70 -7.02 -2.95 10.52
C ASP A 70 -6.41 -4.37 10.52
N PHE A 71 -5.14 -4.48 10.14
CA PHE A 71 -4.38 -5.72 10.19
C PHE A 71 -3.98 -6.01 11.64
N VAL A 72 -4.60 -7.03 12.22
CA VAL A 72 -4.34 -7.46 13.61
C VAL A 72 -3.72 -8.85 13.59
N LEU A 73 -2.61 -9.02 14.30
CA LEU A 73 -1.92 -10.31 14.47
C LEU A 73 -1.82 -10.65 15.96
N GLY A 74 -2.79 -11.43 16.45
CA GLY A 74 -2.94 -11.70 17.88
C GLY A 74 -3.15 -10.41 18.68
N ASP A 75 -2.33 -10.16 19.70
CA ASP A 75 -2.39 -8.94 20.51
C ASP A 75 -1.77 -7.71 19.81
N LYS A 76 -1.09 -7.90 18.67
CA LYS A 76 -0.47 -6.80 17.93
C LYS A 76 -1.49 -6.17 16.98
N LYS A 77 -1.66 -4.86 17.09
CA LYS A 77 -2.51 -4.05 16.20
C LYS A 77 -1.83 -3.68 14.87
N PHE A 78 -0.87 -4.49 14.43
CA PHE A 78 -0.15 -4.33 13.16
C PHE A 78 0.37 -5.68 12.69
N TYR A 79 0.45 -5.83 11.38
CA TYR A 79 1.20 -6.90 10.70
C TYR A 79 2.65 -6.45 10.48
N THR A 80 3.60 -7.37 10.35
CA THR A 80 4.98 -7.06 9.95
C THR A 80 5.26 -7.72 8.60
N LEU A 81 5.54 -6.91 7.59
CA LEU A 81 5.84 -7.34 6.23
C LEU A 81 7.32 -7.11 5.95
N ASN A 82 8.00 -8.07 5.32
CA ASN A 82 9.39 -7.91 4.93
C ASN A 82 9.48 -7.23 3.56
N GLY A 83 10.03 -6.02 3.54
CA GLY A 83 9.98 -5.12 2.40
C GLY A 83 8.56 -4.74 1.98
N LEU A 84 8.45 -3.85 1.00
CA LEU A 84 7.17 -3.40 0.48
C LEU A 84 7.30 -3.03 -0.99
N LYS A 85 6.48 -3.66 -1.83
CA LYS A 85 6.36 -3.38 -3.26
C LYS A 85 4.92 -3.06 -3.62
N VAL A 86 4.72 -2.12 -4.55
CA VAL A 86 3.39 -1.78 -5.06
C VAL A 86 3.42 -1.80 -6.60
N PRO A 87 3.43 -2.99 -7.23
CA PRO A 87 3.67 -3.13 -8.66
C PRO A 87 2.57 -2.54 -9.55
N THR A 88 1.33 -2.47 -9.05
CA THR A 88 0.17 -2.10 -9.89
C THR A 88 -0.44 -0.76 -9.54
N LEU A 89 0.28 0.16 -8.87
CA LEU A 89 -0.26 1.50 -8.63
C LEU A 89 -0.38 2.25 -9.97
N GLY A 90 -1.52 2.12 -10.65
CA GLY A 90 -1.75 2.76 -11.94
C GLY A 90 -2.03 4.26 -11.81
N SER A 91 -2.61 4.69 -10.69
CA SER A 91 -2.89 6.08 -10.34
C SER A 91 -3.24 6.24 -8.86
N GLY A 92 -3.19 7.47 -8.36
CA GLY A 92 -3.60 7.82 -7.01
C GLY A 92 -2.49 7.62 -5.97
N VAL A 93 -2.87 7.75 -4.69
CA VAL A 93 -1.94 7.71 -3.56
C VAL A 93 -2.28 6.56 -2.65
N LEU A 94 -1.31 5.69 -2.38
CA LEU A 94 -1.41 4.65 -1.36
C LEU A 94 -0.85 5.19 -0.03
N TYR A 95 -1.63 5.01 1.03
CA TYR A 95 -1.35 5.38 2.40
C TYR A 95 -1.18 4.11 3.23
N ILE A 96 -0.02 3.92 3.84
CA ILE A 96 0.28 2.77 4.71
C ILE A 96 0.51 3.31 6.11
N TYR A 97 -0.37 2.95 7.02
CA TYR A 97 -0.35 3.39 8.42
C TYR A 97 0.32 2.33 9.29
N TYR A 98 1.11 2.81 10.27
CA TYR A 98 1.80 2.00 11.29
C TYR A 98 1.00 1.87 12.58
#